data_AF-A0A973JY40-F1
#
_entry.id   AF-A0A973JY40-F1
#
_cell.length_a   1.000
_cell.length_b   1.000
_cell.length_c   1.000
_cell.angle_alpha   90.00
_cell.angle_beta   90.00
_cell.angle_gamma   90.00
#
_symmetry.space_group_name_H-M   'P 1'
#
loop_
_entity.id
_entity.type
_entity.pdbx_description
1 polymer ?
#
loop_
_entity_poly.entity_id
_entity_poly.type
_entity_poly.pdbx_seq_one_letter_code
_entity_poly.pdbx_strand_id
1 'polypeptide(L)'
;MARTPNTSRRALLFGTAAVSAGALLTACTSNETKDQEPAADNAPVADDKPGKAVTIGFAGPQADHGWLNAINDNAKSRAKKYSDVTLEITEGSNDTAQQIGQIQTLINKKVDVLVILPADGKALTQVGLQAMRAGIPVVNLDRVFASPQAYRCWIGGDNYGMGLNAGHYIGEQLKGKKNAKVVELAGLDNLEL
;
A
#
# COMPACT_ATOMS: atom_id res chain seq x y z
N MET A 1 -55.11 25.39 -36.38
CA MET A 1 -54.55 24.38 -37.30
C MET A 1 -53.83 23.32 -36.48
N ALA A 2 -54.21 22.07 -36.70
CA ALA A 2 -54.11 20.98 -35.75
C ALA A 2 -52.70 20.36 -35.66
N ARG A 3 -52.31 19.97 -34.43
CA ARG A 3 -51.23 19.01 -34.17
C ARG A 3 -51.78 17.61 -34.38
N THR A 4 -51.22 16.88 -35.33
CA THR A 4 -51.50 15.45 -35.53
C THR A 4 -50.38 14.63 -34.88
N PRO A 5 -50.67 13.76 -33.89
CA PRO A 5 -49.76 12.72 -33.45
C PRO A 5 -49.94 11.50 -34.36
N ASN A 6 -48.85 10.94 -34.90
CA ASN A 6 -48.94 9.67 -35.62
C ASN A 6 -48.49 8.50 -34.73
N THR A 7 -49.36 7.50 -34.74
CA THR A 7 -49.51 6.36 -33.86
C THR A 7 -48.54 5.22 -34.15
N SER A 8 -48.17 4.53 -33.07
CA SER A 8 -48.26 3.08 -32.89
C SER A 8 -47.93 2.15 -34.07
N ARG A 9 -46.87 1.37 -33.93
CA ARG A 9 -46.83 0.00 -34.44
C ARG A 9 -46.77 -0.98 -33.26
N ARG A 10 -47.96 -1.35 -32.79
CA ARG A 10 -48.20 -2.56 -32.01
C ARG A 10 -48.29 -3.77 -32.94
N ALA A 11 -47.69 -4.87 -32.45
CA ALA A 11 -48.24 -6.23 -32.44
C ALA A 11 -47.71 -7.28 -33.44
N LEU A 12 -47.64 -8.50 -32.88
CA LEU A 12 -47.29 -9.82 -33.40
C LEU A 12 -45.77 -10.06 -33.59
N LEU A 13 -45.14 -10.99 -32.88
CA LEU A 13 -45.57 -12.37 -32.66
C LEU A 13 -45.34 -12.87 -31.22
N PHE A 14 -46.31 -13.69 -30.79
CA PHE A 14 -46.36 -14.48 -29.57
C PHE A 14 -45.49 -15.76 -29.65
N GLY A 15 -45.05 -16.22 -28.47
CA GLY A 15 -44.67 -17.61 -28.18
C GLY A 15 -43.18 -17.90 -28.37
N THR A 16 -42.40 -18.24 -27.35
CA THR A 16 -42.66 -19.29 -26.36
C THR A 16 -42.08 -18.95 -24.98
N ALA A 17 -42.84 -19.29 -23.95
CA ALA A 17 -42.42 -19.31 -22.56
C ALA A 17 -41.69 -20.64 -22.24
N ALA A 18 -40.60 -20.56 -21.48
CA ALA A 18 -40.08 -21.60 -20.59
C ALA A 18 -39.26 -20.88 -19.52
N VAL A 19 -39.90 -20.41 -18.44
CA VAL A 19 -39.93 -21.05 -17.12
C VAL A 19 -38.53 -21.41 -16.61
N SER A 20 -37.99 -20.51 -15.77
CA SER A 20 -37.15 -20.87 -14.63
C SER A 20 -37.24 -19.77 -13.58
N ALA A 21 -38.41 -19.72 -12.92
CA ALA A 21 -38.53 -19.15 -11.59
C ALA A 21 -37.96 -20.18 -10.61
N GLY A 22 -36.77 -19.91 -10.08
CA GLY A 22 -36.21 -20.59 -8.92
C GLY A 22 -35.84 -19.53 -7.89
N ALA A 23 -36.64 -19.45 -6.83
CA ALA A 23 -36.35 -18.69 -5.61
C ALA A 23 -34.92 -19.01 -5.11
N LEU A 24 -34.24 -18.12 -4.41
CA LEU A 24 -34.31 -18.11 -2.94
C LEU A 24 -33.80 -16.77 -2.38
N LEU A 25 -34.73 -16.01 -1.80
CA LEU A 25 -34.44 -15.14 -0.67
C LEU A 25 -34.40 -16.02 0.58
N THR A 26 -33.24 -16.14 1.21
CA THR A 26 -33.15 -16.48 2.64
C THR A 26 -31.95 -15.75 3.24
N ALA A 27 -32.23 -14.58 3.81
CA ALA A 27 -31.44 -14.08 4.93
C ALA A 27 -31.83 -14.89 6.17
N CYS A 28 -30.86 -15.54 6.81
CA CYS A 28 -30.87 -15.82 8.24
C CYS A 28 -29.42 -15.97 8.71
N THR A 29 -29.07 -15.13 9.68
CA THR A 29 -27.96 -15.32 10.60
C THR A 29 -28.13 -16.65 11.33
N SER A 30 -27.11 -17.51 11.28
CA SER A 30 -26.99 -18.70 12.12
C SER A 30 -25.54 -18.82 12.56
N ASN A 31 -25.33 -18.74 13.87
CA ASN A 31 -24.05 -18.89 14.53
C ASN A 31 -23.88 -20.37 14.91
N GLU A 32 -23.51 -21.22 13.94
CA GLU A 32 -23.04 -22.59 14.20
C GLU A 32 -21.91 -22.95 13.23
N THR A 33 -20.85 -23.52 13.79
CA THR A 33 -19.68 -24.06 13.08
C THR A 33 -20.08 -25.35 12.35
N LYS A 34 -20.35 -25.24 11.06
CA LYS A 34 -20.23 -26.36 10.13
C LYS A 34 -18.99 -26.15 9.29
N ASP A 35 -18.14 -27.17 9.26
CA ASP A 35 -16.96 -27.26 8.40
C ASP A 35 -17.35 -26.95 6.95
N GLN A 36 -17.12 -25.70 6.55
CA GLN A 36 -17.16 -25.29 5.17
C GLN A 36 -15.83 -25.70 4.56
N GLU A 37 -15.89 -26.52 3.50
CA GLU A 37 -14.81 -26.55 2.50
C GLU A 37 -14.44 -25.09 2.19
N PRO A 38 -13.14 -24.75 2.15
CA PRO A 38 -12.73 -23.38 1.91
C PRO A 38 -13.37 -22.97 0.59
N ALA A 39 -14.21 -21.92 0.64
CA ALA A 39 -14.65 -21.25 -0.56
C ALA A 39 -13.39 -20.95 -1.37
N ALA A 40 -13.26 -21.59 -2.53
CA ALA A 40 -12.17 -21.33 -3.43
C ALA A 40 -12.25 -19.85 -3.80
N ASP A 41 -11.42 -19.06 -3.14
CA ASP A 41 -11.21 -17.67 -3.46
C ASP A 41 -10.54 -17.69 -4.82
N ASN A 42 -11.34 -17.65 -5.89
CA ASN A 42 -10.89 -17.65 -7.27
C ASN A 42 -10.25 -16.31 -7.66
N ALA A 43 -9.71 -15.56 -6.68
CA ALA A 43 -8.76 -14.51 -6.97
C ALA A 43 -7.56 -15.16 -7.66
N PRO A 44 -7.15 -14.70 -8.85
CA PRO A 44 -5.94 -15.21 -9.48
C PRO A 44 -4.77 -14.98 -8.54
N VAL A 45 -4.28 -16.06 -7.94
CA VAL A 45 -2.98 -16.08 -7.28
C VAL A 45 -1.98 -15.81 -8.40
N ALA A 46 -1.16 -14.75 -8.25
CA ALA A 46 -0.10 -14.45 -9.20
C ALA A 46 0.73 -15.73 -9.39
N ASP A 47 0.79 -16.25 -10.62
CA ASP A 47 1.73 -17.30 -10.94
C ASP A 47 3.12 -16.67 -11.12
N ASP A 48 4.19 -17.40 -10.79
CA ASP A 48 5.58 -16.90 -10.91
C ASP A 48 6.03 -16.72 -12.38
N LYS A 49 5.09 -16.64 -13.33
CA LYS A 49 5.38 -16.41 -14.73
C LYS A 49 5.68 -14.92 -14.95
N PRO A 50 6.66 -14.58 -15.80
CA PRO A 50 6.94 -13.19 -16.14
C PRO A 50 5.71 -12.49 -16.74
N GLY A 51 5.38 -11.32 -16.22
CA GLY A 51 4.34 -10.44 -16.71
C GLY A 51 4.87 -9.34 -17.63
N LYS A 52 4.14 -8.22 -17.68
CA LYS A 52 4.62 -7.01 -18.35
C LYS A 52 5.84 -6.49 -17.60
N ALA A 53 6.90 -6.12 -18.33
CA ALA A 53 8.09 -5.52 -17.72
C ALA A 53 7.73 -4.23 -16.94
N VAL A 54 8.28 -4.11 -15.74
CA VAL A 54 8.06 -2.99 -14.80
C VAL A 54 9.39 -2.48 -14.28
N THR A 55 9.55 -1.16 -14.26
CA THR A 55 10.65 -0.48 -13.58
C THR A 55 10.16 0.12 -12.27
N ILE A 56 10.72 -0.34 -11.16
CA ILE A 56 10.45 0.17 -9.81
C ILE A 56 11.58 1.11 -9.42
N GLY A 57 11.25 2.39 -9.20
CA GLY A 57 12.16 3.32 -8.55
C GLY A 57 12.08 3.18 -7.03
N PHE A 58 13.21 3.19 -6.35
CA PHE A 58 13.28 3.23 -4.89
C PHE A 58 14.16 4.37 -4.42
N ALA A 59 13.59 5.25 -3.58
CA ALA A 59 14.28 6.34 -2.92
C ALA A 59 14.09 6.25 -1.40
N GLY A 60 15.19 6.27 -0.66
CA GLY A 60 15.19 6.13 0.79
C GLY A 60 16.32 6.91 1.46
N PRO A 61 16.38 6.94 2.80
CA PRO A 61 17.46 7.58 3.53
C PRO A 61 18.78 6.83 3.37
N GLN A 62 19.86 7.40 3.88
CA GLN A 62 21.19 6.77 3.80
C GLN A 62 21.21 5.46 4.59
N ALA A 63 21.73 4.37 4.00
CA ALA A 63 21.80 3.06 4.65
C ALA A 63 22.99 2.95 5.62
N ASP A 64 22.97 3.77 6.67
CA ASP A 64 24.04 3.93 7.66
C ASP A 64 23.96 2.96 8.86
N HIS A 65 22.93 2.11 8.90
CA HIS A 65 22.68 1.15 9.98
C HIS A 65 21.98 -0.12 9.46
N GLY A 66 21.92 -1.15 10.30
CA GLY A 66 21.48 -2.49 9.89
C GLY A 66 20.06 -2.55 9.30
N TRP A 67 19.14 -1.72 9.80
CA TRP A 67 17.75 -1.73 9.34
C TRP A 67 17.60 -1.23 7.89
N LEU A 68 18.15 -0.06 7.55
CA LEU A 68 18.11 0.43 6.17
C LEU A 68 18.96 -0.41 5.21
N ASN A 69 20.09 -0.96 5.67
CA ASN A 69 20.86 -1.91 4.88
C ASN A 69 20.04 -3.16 4.52
N ALA A 70 19.32 -3.71 5.50
CA ALA A 70 18.45 -4.86 5.28
C ALA A 70 17.30 -4.54 4.30
N ILE A 71 16.69 -3.35 4.37
CA ILE A 71 15.66 -2.92 3.40
C ILE A 71 16.23 -2.95 1.98
N ASN A 72 17.39 -2.33 1.76
CA ASN A 72 18.01 -2.26 0.45
C ASN A 72 18.37 -3.64 -0.10
N ASP A 73 18.98 -4.49 0.72
CA ASP A 73 19.42 -5.82 0.30
C ASP A 73 18.24 -6.75 0.04
N ASN A 74 17.19 -6.68 0.85
CA ASN A 74 15.97 -7.44 0.63
C ASN A 74 15.23 -6.99 -0.63
N ALA A 75 15.16 -5.67 -0.90
CA ALA A 75 14.57 -5.15 -2.13
C ALA A 75 15.34 -5.65 -3.37
N LYS A 76 16.67 -5.54 -3.37
CA LYS A 76 17.52 -6.06 -4.46
C LYS A 76 17.37 -7.57 -4.63
N SER A 77 17.40 -8.32 -3.54
CA SER A 77 17.27 -9.78 -3.54
C SER A 77 15.91 -10.22 -4.09
N ARG A 78 14.84 -9.52 -3.71
CA ARG A 78 13.50 -9.79 -4.21
C ARG A 78 13.37 -9.47 -5.70
N ALA A 79 13.83 -8.31 -6.14
CA ALA A 79 13.75 -7.90 -7.55
C ALA A 79 14.47 -8.89 -8.48
N LYS A 80 15.65 -9.40 -8.08
CA LYS A 80 16.42 -10.41 -8.83
C LYS A 80 15.67 -11.72 -9.11
N LYS A 81 14.59 -12.02 -8.37
CA LYS A 81 13.77 -13.22 -8.59
C LYS A 81 12.81 -13.09 -9.77
N TYR A 82 12.59 -11.87 -10.27
CA TYR A 82 11.64 -11.57 -11.33
C TYR A 82 12.39 -11.01 -12.54
N SER A 83 12.33 -11.71 -13.67
CA SER A 83 13.04 -11.31 -14.89
C SER A 83 12.42 -10.10 -15.59
N ASP A 84 11.17 -9.79 -15.26
CA ASP A 84 10.36 -8.68 -15.76
C ASP A 84 10.41 -7.45 -14.83
N VAL A 85 11.16 -7.49 -13.72
CA VAL A 85 11.31 -6.36 -12.80
C VAL A 85 12.70 -5.76 -12.89
N THR A 86 12.77 -4.46 -13.20
CA THR A 86 13.97 -3.65 -13.03
C THR A 86 13.84 -2.80 -11.76
N LEU A 87 14.83 -2.86 -10.88
CA LEU A 87 14.86 -2.04 -9.67
C LEU A 87 15.93 -0.94 -9.79
N GLU A 88 15.48 0.32 -9.82
CA GLU A 88 16.34 1.50 -9.81
C GLU A 88 16.38 2.11 -8.40
N ILE A 89 17.46 1.83 -7.66
CA ILE A 89 17.68 2.41 -6.33
C ILE A 89 18.53 3.68 -6.47
N THR A 90 18.11 4.77 -5.83
CA THR A 90 18.94 5.98 -5.71
C THR A 90 19.99 5.80 -4.61
N GLU A 91 21.05 6.60 -4.67
CA GLU A 91 21.95 6.72 -3.52
C GLU A 91 21.13 7.25 -2.32
N GLY A 92 21.13 6.55 -1.19
CA GLY A 92 20.34 6.97 -0.04
C GLY A 92 20.87 8.30 0.53
N SER A 93 19.98 9.20 0.95
CA SER A 93 20.37 10.48 1.56
C SER A 93 19.50 10.86 2.76
N ASN A 94 20.16 11.28 3.84
CA ASN A 94 19.50 11.89 5.00
C ASN A 94 19.24 13.40 4.80
N ASP A 95 19.73 13.99 3.71
CA ASP A 95 19.40 15.35 3.31
C ASP A 95 18.09 15.34 2.50
N THR A 96 17.06 15.96 3.07
CA THR A 96 15.72 16.02 2.47
C THR A 96 15.72 16.67 1.07
N ALA A 97 16.52 17.71 0.83
CA ALA A 97 16.55 18.38 -0.47
C ALA A 97 17.19 17.48 -1.53
N GLN A 98 18.26 16.77 -1.17
CA GLN A 98 18.87 15.76 -2.03
C GLN A 98 17.90 14.63 -2.35
N GLN A 99 17.17 14.11 -1.36
CA GLN A 99 16.19 13.05 -1.59
C GLN A 99 15.04 13.51 -2.51
N ILE A 100 14.60 14.77 -2.39
CA ILE A 100 13.62 15.36 -3.33
C ILE A 100 14.17 15.34 -4.76
N GLY A 101 15.42 15.75 -4.99
CA GLY A 101 16.04 15.72 -6.32
C GLY A 101 16.19 14.32 -6.90
N GLN A 102 16.47 13.34 -6.06
CA GLN A 102 16.53 11.92 -6.44
C GLN A 102 15.17 11.39 -6.88
N ILE A 103 14.10 11.73 -6.14
CA ILE A 103 12.73 11.37 -6.51
C ILE A 103 12.34 12.04 -7.83
N GLN A 104 12.65 13.33 -8.02
CA GLN A 104 12.40 14.03 -9.28
C GLN A 104 13.14 13.38 -10.46
N THR A 105 14.34 12.86 -10.23
CA THR A 105 15.08 12.10 -11.25
C THR A 105 14.33 10.82 -11.65
N LEU A 106 13.80 10.06 -10.68
CA LEU A 106 12.98 8.87 -10.96
C LEU A 106 11.66 9.22 -11.68
N ILE A 107 11.01 10.33 -11.30
CA ILE A 107 9.82 10.84 -12.00
C ILE A 107 10.15 11.17 -13.46
N ASN A 108 11.26 11.88 -13.71
CA ASN A 108 11.70 12.26 -15.05
C ASN A 108 12.07 11.06 -15.93
N LYS A 109 12.62 10.01 -15.31
CA LYS A 109 12.87 8.71 -15.96
C LYS A 109 11.59 7.94 -16.27
N LYS A 110 10.44 8.36 -15.74
CA LYS A 110 9.13 7.71 -15.91
C LYS A 110 9.14 6.25 -15.48
N VAL A 111 9.68 5.98 -14.29
CA VAL A 111 9.52 4.65 -13.66
C VAL A 111 8.04 4.29 -13.54
N ASP A 112 7.72 3.00 -13.63
CA ASP A 112 6.33 2.53 -13.63
C ASP A 112 5.71 2.60 -12.22
N VAL A 113 6.52 2.41 -11.17
CA VAL A 113 6.11 2.52 -9.77
C VAL A 113 7.23 3.17 -8.98
N LEU A 114 6.88 3.98 -7.98
CA LEU A 114 7.84 4.62 -7.10
C LEU A 114 7.62 4.20 -5.65
N VAL A 115 8.64 3.60 -5.03
CA VAL A 115 8.65 3.27 -3.60
C VAL A 115 9.48 4.33 -2.88
N ILE A 116 8.89 5.00 -1.89
CA ILE A 116 9.54 6.09 -1.16
C ILE A 116 9.50 5.81 0.33
N LEU A 117 10.68 5.73 0.95
CA LEU A 117 10.85 5.87 2.40
C LEU A 117 11.31 7.32 2.66
N PRO A 118 10.41 8.24 3.00
CA PRO A 118 10.77 9.65 3.08
C PRO A 118 11.65 9.91 4.30
N ALA A 119 12.76 10.63 4.14
CA ALA A 119 13.60 11.06 5.26
C ALA A 119 12.79 11.87 6.28
N ASP A 120 11.92 12.77 5.77
CA ASP A 120 10.90 13.51 6.50
C ASP A 120 9.58 13.47 5.71
N GLY A 121 8.55 12.87 6.29
CA GLY A 121 7.26 12.65 5.62
C GLY A 121 6.57 13.95 5.18
N LYS A 122 6.59 14.98 6.02
CA LYS A 122 5.95 16.27 5.72
C LYS A 122 6.68 17.01 4.62
N ALA A 123 8.01 17.08 4.71
CA ALA A 123 8.83 17.80 3.75
C ALA A 123 8.83 17.15 2.36
N LEU A 124 8.78 15.81 2.29
CA LEU A 124 8.71 15.09 1.01
C LEU A 124 7.27 14.95 0.45
N THR A 125 6.24 15.38 1.17
CA THR A 125 4.84 15.25 0.72
C THR A 125 4.61 15.89 -0.66
N GLN A 126 5.20 17.06 -0.92
CA GLN A 126 5.01 17.74 -2.21
C GLN A 126 5.59 16.96 -3.39
N VAL A 127 6.74 16.31 -3.23
CA VAL A 127 7.35 15.52 -4.30
C VAL A 127 6.60 14.19 -4.52
N GLY A 128 6.05 13.59 -3.46
CA GLY A 128 5.14 12.44 -3.59
C GLY A 128 3.87 12.80 -4.39
N LEU A 129 3.27 13.96 -4.10
CA LEU A 129 2.14 14.48 -4.90
C LEU A 129 2.52 14.76 -6.36
N GLN A 130 3.74 15.20 -6.64
CA GLN A 130 4.23 15.38 -8.01
C GLN A 130 4.30 14.04 -8.76
N ALA A 131 4.83 12.98 -8.14
CA ALA A 131 4.85 11.64 -8.72
C ALA A 131 3.44 11.12 -9.04
N MET A 132 2.53 11.22 -8.08
CA MET A 132 1.13 10.81 -8.26
C MET A 132 0.44 11.59 -9.39
N ARG A 133 0.65 12.91 -9.49
CA ARG A 133 0.13 13.73 -10.60
C ARG A 133 0.76 13.41 -11.96
N ALA A 134 1.99 12.92 -11.98
CA ALA A 134 2.64 12.42 -13.20
C ALA A 134 2.11 11.04 -13.64
N GLY A 135 1.16 10.45 -12.89
CA GLY A 135 0.59 9.14 -13.18
C GLY A 135 1.43 7.97 -12.66
N ILE A 136 2.47 8.24 -11.86
CA ILE A 136 3.32 7.21 -11.27
C ILE A 136 2.73 6.85 -9.90
N PRO A 137 2.19 5.63 -9.69
CA PRO A 137 1.72 5.21 -8.39
C PRO A 137 2.87 5.16 -7.39
N VAL A 138 2.65 5.79 -6.23
CA VAL A 138 3.61 5.83 -5.13
C VAL A 138 3.23 4.82 -4.06
N VAL A 139 4.19 4.01 -3.63
CA VAL A 139 4.15 3.19 -2.41
C VAL A 139 4.93 3.93 -1.33
N ASN A 140 4.25 4.33 -0.26
CA ASN A 140 4.91 4.95 0.88
C ASN A 140 5.42 3.86 1.83
N LEU A 141 6.72 3.85 2.11
CA LEU A 141 7.36 2.93 3.03
C LEU A 141 7.68 3.63 4.36
N ASP A 142 7.29 3.00 5.46
CA ASP A 142 7.60 3.32 6.85
C ASP A 142 7.12 4.71 7.31
N ARG A 143 7.90 5.76 7.06
CA ARG A 143 7.58 7.14 7.49
C ARG A 143 6.46 7.73 6.62
N VAL A 144 5.42 8.26 7.25
CA VAL A 144 4.18 8.63 6.55
C VAL A 144 4.24 10.01 5.94
N PHE A 145 3.77 10.17 4.70
CA PHE A 145 3.52 11.49 4.11
C PHE A 145 2.34 12.19 4.82
N ALA A 146 2.44 13.51 5.03
CA ALA A 146 1.38 14.31 5.65
C ALA A 146 0.06 14.37 4.84
N SER A 147 0.05 13.88 3.60
CA SER A 147 -1.14 13.83 2.76
C SER A 147 -1.32 12.41 2.19
N PRO A 148 -2.50 11.80 2.35
CA PRO A 148 -2.80 10.49 1.76
C PRO A 148 -2.96 10.56 0.24
N GLN A 149 -2.99 11.75 -0.37
CA GLN A 149 -2.98 11.91 -1.82
C GLN A 149 -1.56 11.72 -2.41
N ALA A 150 -0.52 11.71 -1.58
CA ALA A 150 0.86 11.53 -2.02
C ALA A 150 1.23 10.07 -2.31
N TYR A 151 0.34 9.11 -2.03
CA TYR A 151 0.60 7.68 -2.21
C TYR A 151 -0.67 6.88 -2.45
N ARG A 152 -0.52 5.66 -2.98
CA ARG A 152 -1.64 4.74 -3.23
C ARG A 152 -1.81 3.68 -2.15
N CYS A 153 -0.70 3.28 -1.53
CA CYS A 153 -0.66 2.44 -0.34
C CYS A 153 0.51 2.85 0.55
N TRP A 154 0.35 2.62 1.84
CA TRP A 154 1.40 2.78 2.83
C TRP A 154 1.71 1.41 3.44
N ILE A 155 3.00 1.14 3.63
CA ILE A 155 3.53 -0.07 4.24
C ILE A 155 4.41 0.38 5.40
N GLY A 156 4.00 0.15 6.64
CA GLY A 156 4.74 0.55 7.83
C GLY A 156 4.54 -0.43 8.99
N GLY A 157 5.31 -0.22 10.07
CA GLY A 157 5.14 -0.97 11.32
C GLY A 157 4.06 -0.36 12.22
N ASP A 158 3.49 -1.18 13.11
CA ASP A 158 2.67 -0.70 14.23
C ASP A 158 3.58 -0.17 15.34
N ASN A 159 4.13 1.03 15.12
CA ASN A 159 5.08 1.65 16.04
C ASN A 159 4.46 1.91 17.42
N TYR A 160 3.16 2.25 17.46
CA TYR A 160 2.42 2.40 18.72
C TYR A 160 2.35 1.07 19.48
N GLY A 161 1.94 -0.02 18.82
CA GLY A 161 1.88 -1.35 19.42
C GLY A 161 3.25 -1.85 19.87
N MET A 162 4.31 -1.57 19.10
CA MET A 162 5.70 -1.87 19.49
C MET A 162 6.11 -1.12 20.76
N GLY A 163 5.82 0.18 20.84
CA GLY A 163 6.10 1.01 22.01
C GLY A 163 5.31 0.56 23.24
N LEU A 164 4.02 0.26 23.07
CA LEU A 164 3.15 -0.27 24.11
C LEU A 164 3.70 -1.59 24.67
N ASN A 165 4.10 -2.52 23.80
CA ASN A 165 4.67 -3.80 24.20
C ASN A 165 6.02 -3.64 24.91
N ALA A 166 6.88 -2.72 24.45
CA ALA A 166 8.14 -2.42 25.13
C ALA A 166 7.91 -1.83 26.53
N GLY A 167 6.95 -0.92 26.67
CA GLY A 167 6.51 -0.34 27.95
C GLY A 167 5.96 -1.39 28.92
N HIS A 168 5.10 -2.29 28.43
CA HIS A 168 4.60 -3.40 29.23
C HIS A 168 5.73 -4.32 29.69
N TYR A 169 6.64 -4.69 28.78
CA TYR A 169 7.76 -5.54 29.10
C TYR A 169 8.63 -4.95 30.22
N ILE A 170 9.04 -3.68 30.11
CA ILE A 170 9.86 -3.06 31.16
C ILE A 170 9.10 -2.92 32.47
N GLY A 171 7.80 -2.60 32.42
CA GLY A 171 6.92 -2.54 33.60
C GLY A 171 6.87 -3.87 34.35
N GLU A 172 6.74 -4.99 33.64
CA GLU A 172 6.80 -6.34 34.20
C GLU A 172 8.16 -6.63 34.85
N GLN A 173 9.27 -6.31 34.18
CA GLN A 173 10.63 -6.53 34.70
C GLN A 173 10.96 -5.69 35.95
N LEU A 174 10.21 -4.62 36.19
CA LEU A 174 10.42 -3.70 37.31
C LEU A 174 9.41 -3.90 38.46
N LYS A 175 8.49 -4.86 38.36
CA LYS A 175 7.55 -5.17 39.44
C LYS A 175 8.26 -5.39 40.77
N GLY A 176 7.79 -4.68 41.81
CA GLY A 176 8.34 -4.76 43.17
C GLY A 176 9.68 -4.05 43.39
N LYS A 177 10.32 -3.50 42.35
CA LYS A 177 11.57 -2.75 42.48
C LYS A 177 11.26 -1.29 42.86
N LYS A 178 11.56 -0.94 44.12
CA LYS A 178 11.48 0.45 44.59
C LYS A 178 12.60 1.27 43.95
N ASN A 179 12.31 2.52 43.57
CA ASN A 179 13.26 3.48 43.01
C ASN A 179 13.94 3.01 41.70
N ALA A 180 13.26 2.21 40.88
CA ALA A 180 13.75 1.86 39.56
C ALA A 180 13.97 3.11 38.69
N LYS A 181 15.06 3.13 37.92
CA LYS A 181 15.36 4.19 36.95
C LYS A 181 15.13 3.64 35.55
N VAL A 182 14.35 4.36 34.76
CA VAL A 182 14.09 4.06 33.35
C VAL A 182 14.70 5.19 32.53
N VAL A 183 15.40 4.83 31.45
CA VAL A 183 15.92 5.76 30.46
C VAL A 183 15.26 5.41 29.14
N GLU A 184 14.64 6.40 28.53
CA GLU A 184 14.14 6.33 27.16
C GLU A 184 15.18 6.95 26.22
N LEU A 185 15.54 6.22 25.16
CA LEU A 185 16.36 6.74 24.08
C LEU A 185 15.43 7.13 22.93
N ALA A 186 15.09 8.41 22.84
CA ALA A 186 14.18 8.93 21.82
C ALA A 186 14.88 9.07 20.45
N GLY A 187 14.08 8.89 19.40
CA GLY A 187 14.49 9.11 18.01
C GLY A 187 14.24 10.56 17.56
N LEU A 188 13.85 10.73 16.31
CA LEU A 188 13.47 12.03 15.76
C LEU A 188 12.03 12.39 16.15
N ASP A 189 11.85 13.46 16.92
CA ASP A 189 10.54 13.87 17.47
C ASP A 189 9.60 14.53 16.44
N ASN A 190 10.08 14.84 15.25
CA ASN A 190 9.33 15.57 14.22
C ASN A 190 8.63 14.65 13.20
N LEU A 191 8.74 13.33 13.34
CA LEU A 191 8.11 12.37 12.44
C LEU A 191 6.69 12.05 12.91
N GLU A 192 5.77 11.91 11.95
CA GLU A 192 4.41 11.43 12.24
C GLU A 192 4.47 9.96 12.68
N LEU A 193 3.70 9.62 13.72
CA LEU A 193 3.55 8.27 14.28
C LEU A 193 2.44 7.49 13.58
#